data_AF-A0A3M0C598-F1
#
_entry.id   AF-A0A3M0C598-F1
#
_cell.length_a   1.000
_cell.length_b   1.000
_cell.length_c   1.000
_cell.angle_alpha   90.00
_cell.angle_beta   90.00
_cell.angle_gamma   90.00
#
_symmetry.space_group_name_H-M   'P 1'
#
loop_
_entity.id
_entity.type
_entity.pdbx_description
1 polymer ?
#
loop_
_entity_poly.entity_id
_entity_poly.type
_entity_poly.pdbx_seq_one_letter_code
_entity_poly.pdbx_strand_id
1 'polypeptide(L)'
;MKTSLHRFVLISAVAVPVWLAAPMTPATAADRDGDGIEDPVDPDMDGDGIADDPNGNGRVDPGEDGSPFDLDNDGIRDELDKDMDGDGTPNDRDPFPRDYDDDGLPNDVDPFPRDHDNDNIPDSEDDDDDNDGIKDADDPSPRDGIADPDGDGLIDTPVPGVPLRPGQRDPHPGDHDNDGSPDNEDDDDDNDGIPDSQDRYPRDHDNDGIPDGTDRDDDNDGIADGRDASPYDHDNDGNDDKDDSDDDGDGTPDIRDPLPHDHDNDGEPDRTDSDDDNDNRPDTAEDTNGNGRVDAGETSPVNRDTDGDGTPDGEDSAPLNGGMAGDLDGDGVDDVADSDDDGDGINDADDAHPRDLDNDGDPDVTDPDDDGDGVRDSVERQAGSNPRDAASTPGAISTAPGRETAIGGGVSVTALIASLLAGLLGGLIGVRLFRRHDG
;
A
#
# COMPACT_ATOMS: atom_id res chain seq x y z
N MET A 1 63.66 81.31 -8.01
CA MET A 1 64.02 82.59 -7.37
C MET A 1 62.77 83.18 -6.73
N LYS A 2 62.82 83.64 -5.45
CA LYS A 2 61.90 84.62 -4.80
C LYS A 2 60.38 84.34 -4.87
N THR A 3 59.57 84.54 -3.83
CA THR A 3 59.76 84.95 -2.42
C THR A 3 58.49 84.53 -1.66
N SER A 4 58.58 84.36 -0.35
CA SER A 4 57.43 84.01 0.52
C SER A 4 56.92 85.24 1.30
N LEU A 5 55.91 85.01 2.15
CA LEU A 5 55.36 85.80 3.27
C LEU A 5 54.20 86.82 3.06
N HIS A 6 53.10 86.52 3.79
CA HIS A 6 52.29 87.43 4.66
C HIS A 6 51.24 88.35 4.00
N ARG A 7 50.07 88.72 4.58
CA ARG A 7 49.27 88.47 5.83
C ARG A 7 47.83 89.04 5.57
N PHE A 8 46.74 88.90 6.36
CA PHE A 8 46.44 88.39 7.72
C PHE A 8 44.96 87.85 7.77
N VAL A 9 44.59 87.22 8.89
CA VAL A 9 43.29 86.69 9.39
C VAL A 9 42.02 87.57 9.25
N LEU A 10 40.86 86.93 9.02
CA LEU A 10 39.61 87.19 9.77
C LEU A 10 38.69 85.95 9.75
N ILE A 11 38.34 85.43 10.94
CA ILE A 11 37.43 84.29 11.14
C ILE A 11 36.04 84.82 11.49
N SER A 12 34.98 84.36 10.82
CA SER A 12 33.61 84.36 11.36
C SER A 12 32.60 83.53 10.57
N ALA A 13 31.88 82.70 11.34
CA ALA A 13 30.52 82.18 11.14
C ALA A 13 30.18 81.38 9.86
N VAL A 14 29.68 80.17 10.10
CA VAL A 14 29.02 79.27 9.15
C VAL A 14 27.65 79.83 8.73
N ALA A 15 27.37 79.80 7.43
CA ALA A 15 26.02 79.72 6.88
C ALA A 15 26.11 79.19 5.44
N VAL A 16 25.73 77.92 5.22
CA VAL A 16 25.60 77.33 3.87
C VAL A 16 24.21 77.75 3.33
N PRO A 17 24.09 78.22 2.07
CA PRO A 17 22.85 78.81 1.59
C PRO A 17 21.79 77.76 1.25
N VAL A 18 20.56 78.01 1.73
CA VAL A 18 19.36 77.31 1.28
C VAL A 18 19.11 77.62 -0.20
N TRP A 19 19.10 76.59 -1.04
CA TRP A 19 18.46 76.65 -2.35
C TRP A 19 17.04 76.09 -2.23
N LEU A 20 16.05 76.84 -2.71
CA LEU A 20 14.70 76.32 -2.89
C LEU A 20 14.71 75.30 -4.03
N ALA A 21 14.39 74.05 -3.71
CA ALA A 21 13.80 73.11 -4.65
C ALA A 21 12.30 73.02 -4.36
N ALA A 22 11.49 72.95 -5.42
CA ALA A 22 10.08 72.61 -5.37
C ALA A 22 9.86 71.35 -6.19
N PRO A 23 8.70 70.71 -6.01
CA PRO A 23 8.54 69.53 -5.16
C PRO A 23 9.38 68.33 -5.62
N MET A 24 9.65 67.40 -4.72
CA MET A 24 10.13 66.07 -5.10
C MET A 24 9.06 65.42 -5.98
N THR A 25 9.47 64.87 -7.12
CA THR A 25 8.70 63.83 -7.82
C THR A 25 8.49 62.65 -6.86
N PRO A 26 7.43 61.83 -7.03
CA PRO A 26 7.28 60.63 -6.20
C PRO A 26 8.52 59.75 -6.31
N ALA A 27 8.73 58.88 -5.32
CA ALA A 27 9.64 57.76 -5.50
C ALA A 27 9.23 57.02 -6.78
N THR A 28 10.21 56.59 -7.57
CA THR A 28 10.00 55.43 -8.44
C THR A 28 9.50 54.32 -7.54
N ALA A 29 8.46 53.61 -7.96
CA ALA A 29 8.07 52.40 -7.26
C ALA A 29 9.22 51.38 -7.33
N ALA A 30 9.09 50.29 -6.58
CA ALA A 30 9.88 49.11 -6.85
C ALA A 30 9.45 48.50 -8.21
N ASP A 31 10.33 47.66 -8.72
CA ASP A 31 10.33 46.96 -10.00
C ASP A 31 11.21 45.75 -9.67
N ARG A 32 10.57 44.69 -9.15
CA ARG A 32 11.19 43.60 -8.37
C ARG A 32 11.75 42.51 -9.27
N ASP A 33 10.95 42.02 -10.21
CA ASP A 33 11.30 41.04 -11.25
C ASP A 33 12.24 41.65 -12.33
N GLY A 34 12.06 42.94 -12.63
CA GLY A 34 12.85 43.68 -13.59
C GLY A 34 12.33 43.68 -15.03
N ASP A 35 11.07 43.29 -15.32
CA ASP A 35 10.51 43.41 -16.68
C ASP A 35 10.32 44.88 -17.13
N GLY A 36 10.22 45.81 -16.16
CA GLY A 36 10.05 47.24 -16.36
C GLY A 36 8.61 47.76 -16.25
N ILE A 37 7.71 46.99 -15.65
CA ILE A 37 6.49 47.47 -14.97
C ILE A 37 6.92 47.98 -13.57
N GLU A 38 6.02 48.19 -12.63
CA GLU A 38 6.29 48.81 -11.32
C GLU A 38 5.38 48.11 -10.29
N ASP A 39 5.94 47.51 -9.22
CA ASP A 39 5.24 46.66 -8.22
C ASP A 39 3.76 47.03 -7.97
N PRO A 40 3.35 48.30 -7.70
CA PRO A 40 1.97 48.63 -7.34
C PRO A 40 0.96 48.56 -8.50
N VAL A 41 1.43 48.25 -9.71
CA VAL A 41 0.64 48.06 -10.94
C VAL A 41 1.12 46.84 -11.73
N ASP A 42 2.00 46.02 -11.15
CA ASP A 42 2.43 44.79 -11.78
C ASP A 42 1.32 43.75 -11.81
N PRO A 43 1.23 42.92 -12.86
CA PRO A 43 0.37 41.75 -12.87
C PRO A 43 1.05 40.45 -12.43
N ASP A 44 2.37 40.47 -12.24
CA ASP A 44 3.29 39.33 -12.10
C ASP A 44 4.56 39.92 -11.43
N MET A 45 4.53 40.10 -10.10
CA MET A 45 5.47 41.00 -9.38
C MET A 45 6.86 40.42 -9.14
N ASP A 46 7.01 39.11 -9.23
CA ASP A 46 8.23 38.34 -8.99
C ASP A 46 8.82 37.74 -10.29
N GLY A 47 7.98 37.50 -11.31
CA GLY A 47 8.38 37.18 -12.67
C GLY A 47 8.35 35.69 -13.02
N ASP A 48 7.63 34.86 -12.25
CA ASP A 48 7.50 33.42 -12.46
C ASP A 48 6.65 33.06 -13.70
N GLY A 49 5.77 33.98 -14.14
CA GLY A 49 4.87 33.81 -15.27
C GLY A 49 3.42 33.43 -14.89
N ILE A 50 3.11 33.36 -13.60
CA ILE A 50 1.77 33.37 -13.01
C ILE A 50 1.38 34.84 -12.75
N ALA A 51 0.11 35.12 -12.51
CA ALA A 51 -0.36 36.48 -12.30
C ALA A 51 -0.85 36.68 -10.86
N ASP A 52 -0.38 37.74 -10.20
CA ASP A 52 -0.94 38.31 -8.96
C ASP A 52 -2.47 38.16 -8.94
N ASP A 53 -3.07 37.69 -7.84
CA ASP A 53 -4.54 37.60 -7.72
C ASP A 53 -5.18 38.80 -6.99
N PRO A 54 -5.63 39.86 -7.71
CA PRO A 54 -6.40 40.94 -7.12
C PRO A 54 -7.88 40.60 -6.89
N ASN A 55 -8.34 39.35 -7.09
CA ASN A 55 -9.77 38.99 -7.09
C ASN A 55 -10.20 37.95 -6.04
N GLY A 56 -9.28 37.24 -5.38
CA GLY A 56 -9.60 36.25 -4.33
C GLY A 56 -10.22 34.98 -4.90
N ASN A 57 -9.59 34.38 -5.91
CA ASN A 57 -9.99 33.11 -6.51
C ASN A 57 -9.54 31.89 -5.68
N GLY A 58 -8.59 32.09 -4.76
CA GLY A 58 -8.08 31.08 -3.84
C GLY A 58 -6.61 30.72 -4.03
N ARG A 59 -5.99 31.15 -5.13
CA ARG A 59 -4.57 31.02 -5.39
C ARG A 59 -3.81 32.27 -5.03
N VAL A 60 -2.58 32.13 -4.57
CA VAL A 60 -1.65 33.25 -4.34
C VAL A 60 -0.32 33.00 -5.04
N ASP A 61 0.59 33.96 -4.85
CA ASP A 61 1.97 34.00 -5.32
C ASP A 61 2.82 33.20 -4.31
N PRO A 62 3.36 32.01 -4.69
CA PRO A 62 4.22 31.19 -3.85
C PRO A 62 5.64 31.75 -3.93
N GLY A 63 5.95 32.70 -3.05
CA GLY A 63 7.29 33.26 -2.95
C GLY A 63 8.26 32.23 -2.35
N GLU A 64 9.54 32.28 -2.78
CA GLU A 64 10.67 31.47 -2.26
C GLU A 64 10.82 31.47 -0.72
N ASP A 65 10.10 32.34 0.00
CA ASP A 65 10.13 32.48 1.44
C ASP A 65 8.85 32.06 2.19
N GLY A 66 7.94 31.27 1.60
CA GLY A 66 6.74 30.78 2.26
C GLY A 66 5.79 31.93 2.61
N SER A 67 4.87 32.22 1.70
CA SER A 67 3.97 33.36 1.84
C SER A 67 3.16 33.23 3.14
N PRO A 68 2.92 34.30 3.93
CA PRO A 68 2.13 34.19 5.18
C PRO A 68 0.62 33.93 4.96
N PHE A 69 0.27 33.34 3.82
CA PHE A 69 -1.04 32.99 3.31
C PHE A 69 -1.05 31.74 2.41
N ASP A 70 0.09 31.08 2.19
CA ASP A 70 0.31 29.86 1.38
C ASP A 70 1.66 29.30 1.87
N LEU A 71 1.57 28.24 2.70
CA LEU A 71 2.64 27.78 3.59
C LEU A 71 3.50 26.71 2.89
N ASP A 72 2.87 25.70 2.30
CA ASP A 72 3.50 24.65 1.49
C ASP A 72 4.00 25.14 0.11
N ASN A 73 3.43 26.23 -0.42
CA ASN A 73 3.71 26.81 -1.74
C ASN A 73 3.10 26.04 -2.92
N ASP A 74 2.04 25.23 -2.74
CA ASP A 74 1.32 24.57 -3.86
C ASP A 74 0.56 25.58 -4.76
N GLY A 75 0.43 26.83 -4.29
CA GLY A 75 -0.28 27.90 -4.95
C GLY A 75 -1.76 28.01 -4.56
N ILE A 76 -2.19 27.35 -3.48
CA ILE A 76 -3.46 27.50 -2.78
C ILE A 76 -3.19 28.14 -1.41
N ARG A 77 -4.14 28.94 -0.93
CA ARG A 77 -3.98 29.70 0.31
C ARG A 77 -4.34 28.90 1.57
N ASP A 78 -3.58 29.02 2.66
CA ASP A 78 -3.82 28.45 4.01
C ASP A 78 -5.32 28.29 4.37
N GLU A 79 -6.08 29.39 4.24
CA GLU A 79 -7.47 29.48 4.69
C GLU A 79 -8.48 28.73 3.78
N LEU A 80 -8.04 28.27 2.62
CA LEU A 80 -8.80 27.42 1.70
C LEU A 80 -8.15 26.06 1.50
N ASP A 81 -6.94 25.87 2.02
CA ASP A 81 -6.31 24.57 1.93
C ASP A 81 -6.99 23.52 2.78
N LYS A 82 -6.81 22.28 2.34
CA LYS A 82 -7.14 21.08 3.09
C LYS A 82 -5.93 20.48 3.77
N ASP A 83 -4.74 20.84 3.34
CA ASP A 83 -3.44 20.35 3.77
C ASP A 83 -2.57 21.61 3.71
N MET A 84 -2.21 22.19 4.86
CA MET A 84 -1.64 23.56 4.88
C MET A 84 -0.13 23.56 4.70
N ASP A 85 0.46 22.43 5.02
CA ASP A 85 1.86 22.16 5.27
C ASP A 85 2.45 21.34 4.12
N GLY A 86 1.60 20.55 3.45
CA GLY A 86 1.96 19.67 2.34
C GLY A 86 2.39 18.27 2.80
N ASP A 87 2.18 17.93 4.08
CA ASP A 87 2.57 16.64 4.70
C ASP A 87 1.73 15.45 4.19
N GLY A 88 0.59 15.74 3.55
CA GLY A 88 -0.38 14.75 3.10
C GLY A 88 -1.52 14.51 4.09
N THR A 89 -1.43 15.02 5.31
CA THR A 89 -2.45 14.89 6.36
C THR A 89 -3.46 16.05 6.27
N PRO A 90 -4.76 15.77 6.08
CA PRO A 90 -5.72 16.85 6.03
C PRO A 90 -5.81 17.63 7.36
N ASN A 91 -5.83 18.97 7.27
CA ASN A 91 -6.02 20.02 8.29
C ASN A 91 -7.08 19.76 9.39
N ASP A 92 -7.98 18.78 9.22
CA ASP A 92 -9.00 18.40 10.21
C ASP A 92 -8.72 17.08 10.96
N ARG A 93 -7.63 16.39 10.59
CA ARG A 93 -7.05 15.21 11.24
C ARG A 93 -5.67 15.49 11.84
N ASP A 94 -4.90 16.34 11.18
CA ASP A 94 -3.56 16.73 11.60
C ASP A 94 -3.54 17.42 13.00
N PRO A 95 -2.66 16.96 13.93
CA PRO A 95 -2.34 17.66 15.19
C PRO A 95 -1.67 19.03 15.04
N PHE A 96 -0.88 19.25 13.98
CA PHE A 96 0.01 20.39 13.78
C PHE A 96 -0.12 21.07 12.38
N PRO A 97 -1.31 21.57 11.97
CA PRO A 97 -1.57 22.10 10.60
C PRO A 97 -1.02 23.51 10.33
N ARG A 98 0.18 23.75 10.87
CA ARG A 98 1.11 24.87 10.72
C ARG A 98 2.51 24.40 11.16
N ASP A 99 3.00 23.30 10.63
CA ASP A 99 4.31 22.70 10.93
C ASP A 99 5.02 22.47 9.59
N TYR A 100 6.11 23.19 9.32
CA TYR A 100 6.58 23.35 7.92
C TYR A 100 7.63 22.30 7.53
N ASP A 101 8.24 21.69 8.53
CA ASP A 101 9.34 20.73 8.54
C ASP A 101 8.99 19.46 9.33
N ASP A 102 7.71 19.31 9.69
CA ASP A 102 7.09 18.18 10.39
C ASP A 102 7.88 17.67 11.64
N ASP A 103 8.54 18.57 12.38
CA ASP A 103 9.30 18.23 13.60
C ASP A 103 8.39 17.99 14.84
N GLY A 104 7.09 18.28 14.69
CA GLY A 104 6.07 18.22 15.73
C GLY A 104 6.05 19.45 16.67
N LEU A 105 6.68 20.55 16.30
CA LEU A 105 6.60 21.86 16.95
C LEU A 105 6.03 22.92 15.99
N PRO A 106 4.77 23.37 16.21
CA PRO A 106 4.17 24.41 15.39
C PRO A 106 5.07 25.65 15.21
N ASN A 107 5.13 26.13 13.97
CA ASN A 107 5.87 27.31 13.48
C ASN A 107 5.88 28.57 14.39
N ASP A 108 4.91 28.72 15.31
CA ASP A 108 4.81 29.86 16.24
C ASP A 108 5.57 29.70 17.58
N VAL A 109 6.03 28.48 17.89
CA VAL A 109 6.82 28.13 19.08
C VAL A 109 8.21 27.59 18.77
N ASP A 110 8.43 27.11 17.55
CA ASP A 110 9.67 26.47 17.14
C ASP A 110 10.86 27.46 16.92
N PRO A 111 12.09 27.13 17.35
CA PRO A 111 13.33 27.89 17.04
C PRO A 111 13.89 27.85 15.62
N PHE A 112 13.64 26.83 14.80
CA PHE A 112 14.15 26.57 13.46
C PHE A 112 13.04 26.14 12.47
N PRO A 113 12.00 26.95 12.20
CA PRO A 113 10.75 26.46 11.57
C PRO A 113 10.83 26.37 10.03
N ARG A 114 12.01 25.95 9.56
CA ARG A 114 12.56 25.70 8.22
C ARG A 114 13.88 24.94 8.44
N ASP A 115 13.77 23.67 8.79
CA ASP A 115 14.84 22.72 9.10
C ASP A 115 14.37 21.35 8.57
N HIS A 116 14.16 21.20 7.24
CA HIS A 116 13.39 20.08 6.66
C HIS A 116 13.97 18.69 6.98
N ASP A 117 15.28 18.58 7.16
CA ASP A 117 15.98 17.36 7.61
C ASP A 117 16.05 17.19 9.14
N ASN A 118 15.59 18.19 9.88
CA ASN A 118 15.64 18.31 11.34
C ASN A 118 17.06 18.19 11.98
N ASP A 119 18.11 18.52 11.22
CA ASP A 119 19.53 18.49 11.65
C ASP A 119 19.87 19.55 12.73
N ASN A 120 19.05 20.61 12.86
CA ASN A 120 19.27 21.86 13.60
C ASN A 120 20.18 22.89 12.87
N ILE A 121 20.27 22.82 11.54
CA ILE A 121 20.82 23.85 10.66
C ILE A 121 19.69 24.33 9.72
N PRO A 122 19.01 25.45 10.04
CA PRO A 122 17.82 25.85 9.30
C PRO A 122 18.15 26.23 7.86
N ASP A 123 17.40 25.72 6.87
CA ASP A 123 17.59 25.77 5.40
C ASP A 123 18.53 26.89 4.92
N SER A 124 18.20 28.12 5.30
CA SER A 124 18.93 29.35 4.97
C SER A 124 20.43 29.39 5.35
N GLU A 125 20.91 28.47 6.19
CA GLU A 125 22.32 28.24 6.54
C GLU A 125 22.82 26.82 6.21
N ASP A 126 22.00 25.92 5.67
CA ASP A 126 22.45 24.64 5.11
C ASP A 126 22.89 24.77 3.62
N ASP A 127 23.28 23.63 3.08
CA ASP A 127 23.98 23.37 1.82
C ASP A 127 23.42 22.02 1.21
N ASP A 128 22.58 21.28 1.96
CA ASP A 128 21.84 20.01 1.72
C ASP A 128 20.49 20.08 2.52
N ASP A 129 19.54 20.95 2.14
CA ASP A 129 18.32 21.29 2.92
C ASP A 129 17.46 20.10 3.45
N ASP A 130 17.47 18.92 2.78
CA ASP A 130 16.77 17.70 3.20
C ASP A 130 17.70 16.47 3.44
N ASN A 131 19.02 16.70 3.41
CA ASN A 131 20.09 15.73 3.65
C ASN A 131 20.07 14.44 2.78
N ASP A 132 19.44 14.48 1.61
CA ASP A 132 19.38 13.36 0.64
C ASP A 132 20.77 12.99 0.04
N GLY A 133 21.77 13.88 0.18
CA GLY A 133 23.14 13.74 -0.32
C GLY A 133 23.43 14.50 -1.63
N ILE A 134 22.45 15.23 -2.15
CA ILE A 134 22.48 16.16 -3.27
C ILE A 134 22.30 17.57 -2.72
N LYS A 135 23.27 18.44 -3.00
CA LYS A 135 23.18 19.84 -2.58
C LYS A 135 22.04 20.54 -3.31
N ASP A 136 21.26 21.36 -2.61
CA ASP A 136 20.15 22.19 -3.14
C ASP A 136 20.50 23.03 -4.38
N ALA A 137 21.78 23.35 -4.58
CA ALA A 137 22.27 24.05 -5.77
C ALA A 137 22.37 23.18 -7.05
N ASP A 138 22.37 21.86 -6.92
CA ASP A 138 22.46 20.85 -7.98
C ASP A 138 21.22 19.91 -8.01
N ASP A 139 20.24 20.14 -7.12
CA ASP A 139 19.02 19.35 -6.89
C ASP A 139 17.75 20.08 -7.41
N PRO A 140 16.81 19.38 -8.10
CA PRO A 140 15.48 19.93 -8.44
C PRO A 140 14.46 19.99 -7.30
N SER A 141 14.59 19.21 -6.22
CA SER A 141 13.60 19.07 -5.13
C SER A 141 14.22 19.18 -3.72
N PRO A 142 14.81 20.32 -3.33
CA PRO A 142 15.67 20.47 -2.14
C PRO A 142 14.98 20.41 -0.77
N ARG A 143 13.83 19.75 -0.64
CA ARG A 143 12.93 19.80 0.53
C ARG A 143 12.05 18.58 0.70
N ASP A 144 12.04 17.63 -0.23
CA ASP A 144 11.13 16.47 -0.18
C ASP A 144 11.81 15.19 0.35
N GLY A 145 13.09 15.27 0.74
CA GLY A 145 13.87 14.15 1.28
C GLY A 145 14.28 13.15 0.21
N ILE A 146 14.15 13.51 -1.07
CA ILE A 146 14.15 12.57 -2.19
C ILE A 146 15.29 12.90 -3.16
N ALA A 147 16.33 12.06 -3.11
CA ALA A 147 17.47 12.07 -4.02
C ALA A 147 17.11 11.80 -5.48
N ASP A 148 16.53 12.81 -6.17
CA ASP A 148 16.10 12.80 -7.56
C ASP A 148 16.89 13.81 -8.43
N PRO A 149 18.10 13.47 -8.92
CA PRO A 149 18.90 14.32 -9.80
C PRO A 149 18.30 14.55 -11.21
N ASP A 150 17.18 13.90 -11.54
CA ASP A 150 16.55 13.85 -12.87
C ASP A 150 15.28 14.74 -12.91
N GLY A 151 14.59 14.84 -11.77
CA GLY A 151 13.42 15.69 -11.51
C GLY A 151 12.13 15.12 -12.08
N ASP A 152 11.96 13.79 -12.04
CA ASP A 152 10.71 13.13 -12.43
C ASP A 152 9.77 12.75 -11.25
N GLY A 153 10.16 13.15 -10.04
CA GLY A 153 9.40 13.13 -8.79
C GLY A 153 9.70 11.90 -7.94
N LEU A 154 10.93 11.39 -8.04
CA LEU A 154 11.24 9.97 -7.80
C LEU A 154 12.72 9.75 -7.39
N ILE A 155 12.96 9.30 -6.15
CA ILE A 155 14.28 8.85 -5.63
C ILE A 155 15.06 8.00 -6.65
N ASP A 156 16.30 8.37 -6.91
CA ASP A 156 17.17 7.86 -7.99
C ASP A 156 18.50 7.31 -7.45
N THR A 157 18.79 7.47 -6.14
CA THR A 157 19.89 6.81 -5.43
C THR A 157 19.40 6.09 -4.17
N PRO A 158 19.87 4.86 -3.89
CA PRO A 158 19.57 4.18 -2.63
C PRO A 158 20.17 4.95 -1.45
N VAL A 159 19.28 5.40 -0.57
CA VAL A 159 19.58 5.90 0.77
C VAL A 159 19.32 4.74 1.73
N PRO A 160 20.18 4.45 2.72
CA PRO A 160 19.92 3.36 3.68
C PRO A 160 18.63 3.62 4.48
N GLY A 161 17.74 2.64 4.58
CA GLY A 161 16.43 2.83 5.20
C GLY A 161 15.41 3.53 4.30
N VAL A 162 15.55 3.43 2.96
CA VAL A 162 14.61 4.03 2.00
C VAL A 162 14.40 3.10 0.80
N PRO A 163 13.27 2.36 0.77
CA PRO A 163 12.99 1.34 -0.23
C PRO A 163 13.17 1.74 -1.70
N LEU A 164 13.52 0.72 -2.48
CA LEU A 164 13.79 0.86 -3.91
C LEU A 164 12.50 1.04 -4.73
N ARG A 165 12.62 1.55 -5.95
CA ARG A 165 11.45 1.71 -6.84
C ARG A 165 11.01 0.37 -7.44
N PRO A 166 9.72 0.19 -7.76
CA PRO A 166 9.24 -0.86 -8.66
C PRO A 166 10.11 -1.05 -9.91
N GLY A 167 10.86 -2.15 -9.96
CA GLY A 167 11.73 -2.50 -11.07
C GLY A 167 12.98 -1.63 -11.25
N GLN A 168 13.32 -0.73 -10.31
CA GLN A 168 14.72 -0.41 -10.08
C GLN A 168 15.41 -1.68 -9.58
N ARG A 169 16.57 -1.99 -10.13
CA ARG A 169 17.33 -3.14 -9.68
C ARG A 169 18.13 -2.74 -8.47
N ASP A 170 17.87 -3.38 -7.35
CA ASP A 170 18.83 -3.55 -6.27
C ASP A 170 20.27 -3.68 -6.85
N PRO A 171 21.17 -2.74 -6.51
CA PRO A 171 22.58 -2.80 -6.87
C PRO A 171 23.46 -3.59 -5.86
N HIS A 172 22.87 -4.07 -4.77
CA HIS A 172 23.46 -4.60 -3.53
C HIS A 172 23.07 -6.08 -3.24
N PRO A 173 23.64 -7.08 -3.95
CA PRO A 173 23.21 -8.48 -3.80
C PRO A 173 23.35 -9.05 -2.38
N GLY A 174 22.21 -9.27 -1.71
CA GLY A 174 22.11 -9.51 -0.27
C GLY A 174 21.77 -8.19 0.41
N ASP A 175 20.51 -7.83 0.21
CA ASP A 175 19.66 -6.71 0.62
C ASP A 175 18.29 -7.45 0.64
N HIS A 176 17.61 -7.53 1.79
CA HIS A 176 16.68 -8.63 2.06
C HIS A 176 15.24 -8.19 2.34
N ASP A 177 15.10 -7.03 2.96
CA ASP A 177 13.90 -6.18 3.06
C ASP A 177 13.79 -5.17 1.90
N ASN A 178 14.79 -5.11 1.00
CA ASN A 178 14.83 -4.19 -0.14
C ASN A 178 14.90 -2.69 0.23
N ASP A 179 15.32 -2.35 1.47
CA ASP A 179 15.41 -0.96 1.97
C ASP A 179 16.49 -0.11 1.26
N GLY A 180 17.28 -0.74 0.37
CA GLY A 180 18.41 -0.16 -0.34
C GLY A 180 19.76 -0.39 0.33
N SER A 181 19.76 -0.96 1.55
CA SER A 181 20.92 -1.39 2.32
C SER A 181 21.23 -2.88 2.14
N PRO A 182 22.47 -3.27 1.81
CA PRO A 182 22.84 -4.67 1.89
C PRO A 182 22.92 -5.17 3.34
N ASP A 183 22.53 -6.43 3.61
CA ASP A 183 22.70 -7.22 4.86
C ASP A 183 24.05 -7.03 5.57
N ASN A 184 25.08 -6.64 4.81
CA ASN A 184 26.45 -6.53 5.31
C ASN A 184 26.83 -5.12 5.78
N GLU A 185 25.99 -4.12 5.52
CA GLU A 185 26.13 -2.72 5.97
C GLU A 185 24.89 -2.24 6.75
N ASP A 186 23.80 -3.01 6.76
CA ASP A 186 22.65 -2.89 7.65
C ASP A 186 22.94 -3.19 9.14
N ASP A 187 22.05 -2.73 10.02
CA ASP A 187 21.93 -3.08 11.44
C ASP A 187 20.57 -3.78 11.77
N ASP A 188 19.65 -3.99 10.81
CA ASP A 188 18.35 -4.69 10.91
C ASP A 188 17.93 -5.41 9.60
N ASP A 189 18.65 -6.49 9.19
CA ASP A 189 18.57 -7.20 7.87
C ASP A 189 17.15 -7.45 7.27
N ASP A 190 16.09 -7.54 8.09
CA ASP A 190 14.70 -7.86 7.71
C ASP A 190 13.68 -6.80 8.18
N ASN A 191 14.13 -5.61 8.59
CA ASN A 191 13.36 -4.43 9.02
C ASN A 191 12.14 -4.69 9.94
N ASP A 192 12.15 -5.77 10.72
CA ASP A 192 11.06 -6.15 11.64
C ASP A 192 11.08 -5.41 13.00
N GLY A 193 11.95 -4.41 13.12
CA GLY A 193 12.12 -3.58 14.31
C GLY A 193 12.96 -4.21 15.44
N ILE A 194 13.57 -5.38 15.24
CA ILE A 194 14.47 -6.03 16.21
C ILE A 194 15.93 -6.13 15.70
N PRO A 195 16.74 -5.05 15.83
CA PRO A 195 18.09 -4.94 15.27
C PRO A 195 18.94 -6.21 15.35
N ASP A 196 19.36 -6.74 14.20
CA ASP A 196 20.25 -7.88 13.88
C ASP A 196 21.12 -8.42 15.05
N SER A 197 21.73 -7.51 15.80
CA SER A 197 22.52 -7.80 17.00
C SER A 197 21.76 -8.43 18.20
N GLN A 198 20.43 -8.34 18.20
CA GLN A 198 19.49 -8.80 19.23
C GLN A 198 18.59 -9.92 18.74
N ASP A 199 18.37 -10.01 17.43
CA ASP A 199 17.57 -11.05 16.84
C ASP A 199 18.22 -12.45 16.93
N ARG A 200 17.36 -13.46 16.88
CA ARG A 200 17.66 -14.85 16.57
C ARG A 200 17.63 -15.13 15.07
N TYR A 201 16.75 -14.50 14.31
CA TYR A 201 16.48 -14.80 12.91
C TYR A 201 16.49 -13.54 12.03
N PRO A 202 17.60 -12.79 11.95
CA PRO A 202 17.65 -11.63 11.09
C PRO A 202 17.82 -12.12 9.65
N ARG A 203 16.73 -12.13 8.90
CA ARG A 203 16.31 -12.95 7.76
C ARG A 203 15.32 -14.06 8.12
N ASP A 204 14.07 -13.63 8.30
CA ASP A 204 12.86 -14.40 8.61
C ASP A 204 11.67 -13.68 7.94
N HIS A 205 11.61 -13.72 6.60
CA HIS A 205 10.76 -12.85 5.76
C HIS A 205 9.27 -12.90 6.16
N ASP A 206 8.66 -14.09 6.13
CA ASP A 206 7.31 -14.35 6.67
C ASP A 206 7.12 -14.15 8.20
N ASN A 207 8.19 -13.77 8.93
CA ASN A 207 8.27 -13.64 10.38
C ASN A 207 7.77 -14.84 11.22
N ASP A 208 7.65 -16.05 10.64
CA ASP A 208 7.08 -17.25 11.32
C ASP A 208 8.01 -17.86 12.39
N GLY A 209 9.28 -17.45 12.42
CA GLY A 209 10.31 -17.99 13.29
C GLY A 209 11.12 -19.15 12.70
N ILE A 210 11.07 -19.36 11.38
CA ILE A 210 11.86 -20.31 10.59
C ILE A 210 12.62 -19.57 9.47
N PRO A 211 13.90 -19.19 9.69
CA PRO A 211 14.61 -18.31 8.77
C PRO A 211 14.80 -18.95 7.40
N ASP A 212 14.59 -18.16 6.34
CA ASP A 212 14.57 -18.45 4.89
C ASP A 212 15.65 -19.42 4.44
N GLY A 213 16.87 -19.25 4.97
CA GLY A 213 18.00 -20.15 4.72
C GLY A 213 17.74 -21.62 5.13
N THR A 214 16.61 -21.89 5.78
CA THR A 214 16.07 -23.20 6.17
C THR A 214 14.60 -23.46 5.85
N ASP A 215 13.78 -22.46 5.54
CA ASP A 215 12.42 -22.72 5.05
C ASP A 215 12.37 -23.15 3.58
N ARG A 216 11.17 -23.11 2.99
CA ARG A 216 10.77 -23.62 1.68
C ARG A 216 9.51 -22.91 1.16
N ASP A 217 9.18 -21.73 1.64
CA ASP A 217 7.95 -20.96 1.44
C ASP A 217 8.22 -19.64 2.19
N ASP A 218 9.25 -18.91 1.74
CA ASP A 218 9.84 -17.81 2.53
C ASP A 218 8.83 -16.65 2.76
N ASP A 219 7.75 -16.60 1.97
CA ASP A 219 6.57 -15.71 1.94
C ASP A 219 5.29 -16.32 2.56
N ASN A 220 5.30 -17.62 2.85
CA ASN A 220 4.15 -18.45 3.23
C ASN A 220 2.88 -18.46 2.33
N ASP A 221 2.96 -18.02 1.07
CA ASP A 221 1.85 -18.01 0.08
C ASP A 221 1.28 -19.43 -0.23
N GLY A 222 2.05 -20.47 0.11
CA GLY A 222 1.73 -21.89 -0.07
C GLY A 222 2.34 -22.56 -1.31
N ILE A 223 3.18 -21.87 -2.09
CA ILE A 223 3.67 -22.28 -3.43
C ILE A 223 5.18 -22.61 -3.48
N ALA A 224 5.93 -22.45 -2.39
CA ALA A 224 7.27 -22.99 -2.15
C ALA A 224 8.37 -22.55 -3.13
N ASP A 225 9.04 -21.43 -2.82
CA ASP A 225 10.26 -20.79 -3.37
C ASP A 225 11.00 -21.53 -4.51
N GLY A 226 11.30 -22.82 -4.36
CA GLY A 226 11.82 -23.67 -5.44
C GLY A 226 10.88 -23.83 -6.66
N ARG A 227 9.69 -23.23 -6.64
CA ARG A 227 8.65 -23.18 -7.67
C ARG A 227 8.10 -21.78 -7.88
N ASP A 228 8.33 -20.85 -6.96
CA ASP A 228 7.72 -19.55 -7.03
C ASP A 228 8.30 -18.65 -8.12
N ALA A 229 7.47 -17.70 -8.53
CA ALA A 229 7.79 -16.55 -9.34
C ALA A 229 8.12 -15.31 -8.48
N SER A 230 7.50 -15.21 -7.30
CA SER A 230 7.60 -14.13 -6.31
C SER A 230 7.87 -14.76 -4.93
N PRO A 231 9.11 -15.18 -4.61
CA PRO A 231 9.42 -15.97 -3.41
C PRO A 231 9.59 -15.15 -2.12
N TYR A 232 9.28 -13.86 -2.20
CA TYR A 232 9.50 -12.77 -1.26
C TYR A 232 8.40 -11.76 -1.66
N ASP A 233 7.28 -11.79 -0.94
CA ASP A 233 5.94 -11.29 -1.34
C ASP A 233 5.16 -11.09 -0.03
N HIS A 234 5.41 -9.99 0.69
CA HIS A 234 4.93 -9.80 2.07
C HIS A 234 3.40 -9.73 2.17
N ASP A 235 2.74 -8.83 1.43
CA ASP A 235 1.26 -8.69 1.39
C ASP A 235 0.54 -9.86 0.68
N ASN A 236 1.31 -10.75 0.02
CA ASN A 236 0.82 -11.90 -0.75
C ASN A 236 -0.10 -11.53 -1.96
N ASP A 237 0.04 -10.33 -2.55
CA ASP A 237 -0.61 -9.89 -3.80
C ASP A 237 -0.20 -10.75 -5.03
N GLY A 238 1.00 -11.32 -5.00
CA GLY A 238 1.62 -12.05 -6.11
C GLY A 238 2.72 -11.26 -6.83
N ASN A 239 3.14 -10.12 -6.29
CA ASN A 239 4.28 -9.32 -6.72
C ASN A 239 5.45 -9.52 -5.75
N ASP A 240 6.67 -9.53 -6.28
CA ASP A 240 7.87 -9.87 -5.51
C ASP A 240 8.52 -8.57 -5.04
N ASP A 241 8.45 -8.22 -3.74
CA ASP A 241 8.74 -6.93 -3.07
C ASP A 241 9.68 -5.96 -3.81
N LYS A 242 10.89 -6.42 -4.16
CA LYS A 242 11.87 -5.69 -5.00
C LYS A 242 11.34 -5.14 -6.36
N ASP A 243 10.16 -5.56 -6.80
CA ASP A 243 9.43 -5.15 -8.00
C ASP A 243 8.04 -4.51 -7.68
N ASP A 244 7.60 -4.45 -6.41
CA ASP A 244 6.44 -3.68 -5.91
C ASP A 244 6.83 -2.32 -5.25
N SER A 245 5.90 -1.72 -4.51
CA SER A 245 5.80 -0.32 -4.08
C SER A 245 4.91 -0.08 -2.84
N ASP A 246 4.38 -1.15 -2.24
CA ASP A 246 3.38 -1.15 -1.16
C ASP A 246 3.52 -2.53 -0.45
N ASP A 247 4.73 -2.88 0.00
CA ASP A 247 5.16 -4.27 0.29
C ASP A 247 4.32 -5.00 1.37
N ASP A 248 3.74 -4.29 2.33
CA ASP A 248 2.78 -4.82 3.34
C ASP A 248 1.30 -4.49 3.03
N GLY A 249 1.02 -3.79 1.93
CA GLY A 249 -0.33 -3.53 1.45
C GLY A 249 -1.20 -2.60 2.31
N ASP A 250 -0.64 -1.89 3.30
CA ASP A 250 -1.40 -0.96 4.17
C ASP A 250 -1.98 0.25 3.37
N GLY A 251 -1.33 0.59 2.25
CA GLY A 251 -1.64 1.69 1.33
C GLY A 251 -0.72 2.92 1.44
N THR A 252 0.41 2.79 2.14
CA THR A 252 1.49 3.75 2.36
C THR A 252 2.73 3.28 1.57
N PRO A 253 3.01 3.88 0.40
CA PRO A 253 4.06 3.36 -0.45
C PRO A 253 5.44 3.39 0.22
N ASP A 254 6.16 2.27 0.21
CA ASP A 254 7.38 2.00 1.00
C ASP A 254 8.43 3.12 0.97
N ILE A 255 8.54 3.85 -0.13
CA ILE A 255 9.36 5.08 -0.24
C ILE A 255 9.05 6.18 0.80
N ARG A 256 7.97 6.03 1.57
CA ARG A 256 7.47 6.92 2.62
C ARG A 256 7.08 6.15 3.88
N ASP A 257 7.28 4.83 3.90
CA ASP A 257 6.89 4.01 5.03
C ASP A 257 8.03 3.90 6.06
N PRO A 258 7.83 4.32 7.32
CA PRO A 258 8.81 4.16 8.39
C PRO A 258 8.84 2.75 9.00
N LEU A 259 7.88 1.89 8.66
CA LEU A 259 7.60 0.55 9.18
C LEU A 259 7.00 -0.32 8.05
N PRO A 260 7.75 -0.71 6.99
CA PRO A 260 7.24 -1.41 5.79
C PRO A 260 6.80 -2.88 6.03
N HIS A 261 6.45 -3.20 7.28
CA HIS A 261 5.97 -4.48 7.81
C HIS A 261 5.03 -4.18 9.01
N ASP A 262 4.02 -3.32 8.78
CA ASP A 262 2.97 -2.88 9.73
C ASP A 262 1.63 -2.89 8.96
N HIS A 263 1.10 -4.09 8.70
CA HIS A 263 -0.02 -4.36 7.77
C HIS A 263 -1.33 -3.60 8.07
N ASP A 264 -1.45 -2.95 9.24
CA ASP A 264 -2.61 -2.13 9.60
C ASP A 264 -2.31 -0.66 9.96
N ASN A 265 -1.03 -0.27 9.98
CA ASN A 265 -0.51 1.07 10.27
C ASN A 265 -0.94 1.60 11.67
N ASP A 266 -0.79 0.75 12.69
CA ASP A 266 -1.00 1.05 14.12
C ASP A 266 0.25 1.69 14.76
N GLY A 267 1.43 1.40 14.20
CA GLY A 267 2.74 1.90 14.63
C GLY A 267 3.53 0.92 15.50
N GLU A 268 3.18 -0.36 15.51
CA GLU A 268 3.96 -1.47 16.10
C GLU A 268 4.10 -2.56 15.01
N PRO A 269 5.33 -2.89 14.52
CA PRO A 269 5.50 -3.85 13.42
C PRO A 269 4.94 -5.24 13.74
N ASP A 270 4.43 -5.95 12.72
CA ASP A 270 3.70 -7.23 12.81
C ASP A 270 4.35 -8.22 13.79
N ARG A 271 5.67 -8.43 13.66
CA ARG A 271 6.46 -9.34 14.51
C ARG A 271 6.31 -9.08 16.02
N THR A 272 5.97 -7.85 16.38
CA THR A 272 5.81 -7.37 17.75
C THR A 272 4.39 -7.04 18.15
N ASP A 273 3.47 -6.87 17.20
CA ASP A 273 2.05 -6.78 17.50
C ASP A 273 1.42 -8.17 17.78
N SER A 274 0.11 -8.27 17.62
CA SER A 274 -0.73 -9.33 18.16
C SER A 274 -2.18 -9.30 17.64
N ASP A 275 -2.44 -8.53 16.59
CA ASP A 275 -3.71 -8.35 15.88
C ASP A 275 -3.41 -7.70 14.51
N ASP A 276 -2.40 -8.18 13.77
CA ASP A 276 -1.65 -7.51 12.67
C ASP A 276 -2.48 -6.88 11.51
N ASP A 277 -3.79 -7.16 11.43
CA ASP A 277 -4.75 -6.59 10.46
C ASP A 277 -5.84 -5.68 11.10
N ASN A 278 -5.70 -5.40 12.41
CA ASN A 278 -6.62 -4.74 13.33
C ASN A 278 -8.10 -5.19 13.20
N ASP A 279 -8.35 -6.46 12.90
CA ASP A 279 -9.70 -6.99 12.71
C ASP A 279 -10.43 -7.31 14.04
N ASN A 280 -9.71 -7.34 15.17
CA ASN A 280 -10.09 -7.77 16.53
C ASN A 280 -9.96 -9.28 16.85
N ARG A 281 -9.19 -10.03 16.06
CA ARG A 281 -8.90 -11.45 16.23
C ARG A 281 -7.38 -11.71 16.18
N PRO A 282 -6.74 -11.92 17.33
CA PRO A 282 -5.29 -11.99 17.40
C PRO A 282 -4.74 -13.20 16.64
N ASP A 283 -3.70 -13.01 15.84
CA ASP A 283 -2.90 -13.97 15.04
C ASP A 283 -2.74 -15.34 15.71
N THR A 284 -2.44 -15.41 17.01
CA THR A 284 -2.40 -16.68 17.78
C THR A 284 -3.71 -17.50 17.83
N ALA A 285 -4.83 -16.96 17.34
CA ALA A 285 -6.14 -17.59 17.15
C ALA A 285 -6.52 -17.74 15.65
N GLU A 286 -5.67 -17.24 14.77
CA GLU A 286 -5.76 -17.26 13.32
C GLU A 286 -4.87 -18.42 12.88
N ASP A 287 -3.55 -18.23 12.85
CA ASP A 287 -2.57 -19.32 12.94
C ASP A 287 -2.55 -19.91 14.37
N THR A 288 -3.46 -20.87 14.58
CA THR A 288 -3.54 -21.62 15.85
C THR A 288 -2.32 -22.53 16.07
N ASN A 289 -1.49 -22.77 15.05
CA ASN A 289 -0.46 -23.81 15.08
C ASN A 289 1.00 -23.29 15.04
N GLY A 290 1.21 -22.03 14.68
CA GLY A 290 2.48 -21.30 14.74
C GLY A 290 3.44 -21.79 13.65
N ASN A 291 3.02 -21.67 12.40
CA ASN A 291 3.76 -22.02 11.18
C ASN A 291 3.55 -21.02 10.01
N GLY A 292 2.99 -19.84 10.30
CA GLY A 292 2.90 -18.70 9.38
C GLY A 292 1.97 -18.88 8.16
N ARG A 293 1.19 -19.97 8.09
CA ARG A 293 0.33 -20.26 6.93
C ARG A 293 -1.12 -20.36 7.31
N VAL A 294 -1.97 -19.86 6.43
CA VAL A 294 -3.42 -20.04 6.46
C VAL A 294 -3.77 -21.51 6.17
N ASP A 295 -3.73 -22.36 7.20
CA ASP A 295 -4.05 -23.78 7.11
C ASP A 295 -5.59 -23.99 7.08
N ALA A 296 -6.04 -25.18 6.69
CA ALA A 296 -7.47 -25.40 6.44
C ALA A 296 -8.35 -25.30 7.72
N GLY A 297 -9.02 -24.16 7.89
CA GLY A 297 -9.83 -23.81 9.06
C GLY A 297 -9.22 -22.72 9.96
N GLU A 298 -8.13 -22.11 9.52
CA GLU A 298 -7.45 -20.95 10.08
C GLU A 298 -7.72 -19.73 9.16
N THR A 299 -7.63 -18.53 9.72
CA THR A 299 -7.73 -17.22 9.01
C THR A 299 -6.34 -16.60 8.89
N SER A 300 -6.24 -15.47 8.19
CA SER A 300 -4.97 -14.84 7.81
C SER A 300 -4.60 -13.68 8.74
N PRO A 301 -3.51 -13.77 9.54
CA PRO A 301 -3.05 -12.68 10.41
C PRO A 301 -2.95 -11.31 9.75
N VAL A 302 -2.55 -11.30 8.47
CA VAL A 302 -2.29 -10.10 7.67
C VAL A 302 -3.43 -9.73 6.72
N ASN A 303 -4.56 -10.44 6.75
CA ASN A 303 -5.71 -10.11 5.91
C ASN A 303 -7.02 -10.09 6.71
N ARG A 304 -7.38 -8.85 7.03
CA ARG A 304 -8.56 -8.32 7.69
C ARG A 304 -9.92 -8.90 7.28
N ASP A 305 -10.01 -9.58 6.14
CA ASP A 305 -11.21 -10.19 5.58
C ASP A 305 -10.78 -11.42 4.77
N THR A 306 -10.45 -12.53 5.45
CA THR A 306 -9.87 -13.75 4.82
C THR A 306 -10.72 -14.28 3.67
N ASP A 307 -12.04 -14.09 3.72
CA ASP A 307 -12.97 -14.63 2.74
C ASP A 307 -13.55 -13.62 1.74
N GLY A 308 -13.39 -12.32 2.00
CA GLY A 308 -13.73 -11.23 1.09
C GLY A 308 -15.21 -10.85 1.05
N ASP A 309 -16.02 -11.21 2.06
CA ASP A 309 -17.46 -10.86 2.12
C ASP A 309 -17.73 -9.37 2.44
N GLY A 310 -16.71 -8.66 2.97
CA GLY A 310 -16.78 -7.29 3.46
C GLY A 310 -16.94 -7.18 4.99
N THR A 311 -16.85 -8.29 5.73
CA THR A 311 -16.99 -8.36 7.19
C THR A 311 -15.70 -8.90 7.81
N PRO A 312 -15.01 -8.15 8.70
CA PRO A 312 -13.74 -8.59 9.25
C PRO A 312 -13.87 -9.82 10.16
N ASP A 313 -12.87 -10.71 10.14
CA ASP A 313 -12.95 -12.06 10.70
C ASP A 313 -13.23 -12.12 12.22
N GLY A 314 -12.78 -11.12 12.98
CA GLY A 314 -13.01 -10.92 14.41
C GLY A 314 -14.43 -10.46 14.76
N GLU A 315 -15.15 -9.88 13.81
CA GLU A 315 -16.58 -9.54 13.94
C GLU A 315 -17.50 -10.48 13.14
N ASP A 316 -16.98 -11.28 12.20
CA ASP A 316 -17.76 -12.26 11.47
C ASP A 316 -17.97 -13.60 12.21
N SER A 317 -19.05 -14.28 11.83
CA SER A 317 -19.54 -15.53 12.39
C SER A 317 -19.20 -16.77 11.56
N ALA A 318 -18.68 -16.58 10.34
CA ALA A 318 -18.32 -17.58 9.35
C ALA A 318 -17.10 -17.15 8.48
N PRO A 319 -15.98 -16.67 9.06
CA PRO A 319 -14.87 -15.92 8.40
C PRO A 319 -13.97 -16.72 7.44
N LEU A 320 -14.55 -17.71 6.76
CA LEU A 320 -13.93 -18.62 5.78
C LEU A 320 -14.97 -19.00 4.69
N ASN A 321 -15.97 -18.14 4.49
CA ASN A 321 -17.14 -18.30 3.64
C ASN A 321 -17.55 -16.93 3.06
N GLY A 322 -16.87 -16.51 1.99
CA GLY A 322 -17.00 -15.22 1.29
C GLY A 322 -18.33 -14.91 0.59
N GLY A 323 -19.42 -15.55 1.01
CA GLY A 323 -20.77 -15.13 0.69
C GLY A 323 -21.36 -14.42 1.88
N MET A 324 -21.68 -13.13 1.71
CA MET A 324 -22.36 -12.26 2.68
C MET A 324 -23.28 -13.07 3.58
N ALA A 325 -23.19 -12.94 4.91
CA ALA A 325 -23.90 -13.80 5.85
C ALA A 325 -25.44 -13.81 5.70
N GLY A 326 -25.93 -14.63 4.76
CA GLY A 326 -27.30 -14.59 4.23
C GLY A 326 -27.47 -13.76 2.95
N ASP A 327 -26.59 -13.93 1.96
CA ASP A 327 -26.77 -13.67 0.52
C ASP A 327 -26.47 -15.03 -0.16
N LEU A 328 -27.52 -15.70 -0.63
CA LEU A 328 -27.42 -17.10 -1.04
C LEU A 328 -27.05 -17.30 -2.52
N ASP A 329 -27.40 -16.40 -3.45
CA ASP A 329 -27.04 -16.52 -4.86
C ASP A 329 -25.83 -15.66 -5.29
N GLY A 330 -25.35 -14.77 -4.42
CA GLY A 330 -24.19 -13.93 -4.63
C GLY A 330 -24.43 -12.75 -5.58
N ASP A 331 -25.67 -12.26 -5.70
CA ASP A 331 -26.01 -11.06 -6.49
C ASP A 331 -25.62 -9.73 -5.78
N GLY A 332 -25.30 -9.78 -4.49
CA GLY A 332 -24.89 -8.64 -3.66
C GLY A 332 -26.06 -8.00 -2.90
N VAL A 333 -27.09 -8.79 -2.57
CA VAL A 333 -28.26 -8.37 -1.80
C VAL A 333 -28.61 -9.46 -0.78
N ASP A 334 -28.67 -9.09 0.51
CA ASP A 334 -29.01 -10.04 1.57
C ASP A 334 -30.42 -10.67 1.39
N ASP A 335 -30.58 -11.97 1.67
CA ASP A 335 -31.81 -12.79 1.68
C ASP A 335 -33.01 -12.13 2.41
N VAL A 336 -32.77 -11.15 3.28
CA VAL A 336 -33.84 -10.46 4.02
C VAL A 336 -34.34 -9.23 3.24
N ALA A 337 -33.53 -8.70 2.33
CA ALA A 337 -33.78 -7.59 1.43
C ALA A 337 -34.06 -8.02 -0.03
N ASP A 338 -33.54 -9.17 -0.45
CA ASP A 338 -33.75 -9.74 -1.77
C ASP A 338 -35.16 -10.36 -1.92
N SER A 339 -35.39 -11.01 -3.06
CA SER A 339 -36.67 -11.51 -3.52
C SER A 339 -36.54 -12.67 -4.50
N ASP A 340 -35.35 -13.28 -4.64
CA ASP A 340 -35.00 -14.39 -5.52
C ASP A 340 -33.80 -15.17 -4.91
N ASP A 341 -33.79 -15.39 -3.57
CA ASP A 341 -32.64 -15.83 -2.73
C ASP A 341 -31.65 -16.86 -3.37
N ASP A 342 -32.09 -17.79 -4.22
CA ASP A 342 -31.25 -18.84 -4.85
C ASP A 342 -30.99 -18.66 -6.37
N GLY A 343 -31.35 -17.49 -6.91
CA GLY A 343 -30.98 -17.06 -8.26
C GLY A 343 -31.66 -17.81 -9.43
N ASP A 344 -32.63 -18.69 -9.17
CA ASP A 344 -33.28 -19.50 -10.24
C ASP A 344 -34.19 -18.68 -11.18
N GLY A 345 -34.63 -17.50 -10.73
CA GLY A 345 -35.55 -16.61 -11.45
C GLY A 345 -37.03 -16.77 -11.07
N ILE A 346 -37.34 -17.42 -9.94
CA ILE A 346 -38.67 -17.55 -9.33
C ILE A 346 -38.65 -16.95 -7.91
N ASN A 347 -39.19 -15.73 -7.81
CA ASN A 347 -39.27 -15.03 -6.54
C ASN A 347 -39.80 -15.89 -5.37
N ASP A 348 -39.14 -15.87 -4.22
CA ASP A 348 -39.37 -16.75 -3.05
C ASP A 348 -40.81 -16.73 -2.50
N ALA A 349 -41.56 -15.65 -2.75
CA ALA A 349 -42.97 -15.56 -2.44
C ALA A 349 -43.88 -16.51 -3.26
N ASP A 350 -43.42 -16.95 -4.43
CA ASP A 350 -44.07 -17.90 -5.35
C ASP A 350 -43.29 -19.24 -5.48
N ASP A 351 -42.06 -19.34 -4.98
CA ASP A 351 -41.26 -20.57 -5.04
C ASP A 351 -41.64 -21.66 -4.01
N ALA A 352 -41.24 -22.90 -4.28
CA ALA A 352 -41.44 -24.08 -3.46
C ALA A 352 -40.27 -24.37 -2.49
N HIS A 353 -39.04 -24.07 -2.92
CA HIS A 353 -37.77 -24.30 -2.26
C HIS A 353 -36.88 -23.05 -2.43
N PRO A 354 -37.25 -21.88 -1.89
CA PRO A 354 -36.56 -20.60 -2.13
C PRO A 354 -35.14 -20.49 -1.52
N ARG A 355 -34.50 -21.61 -1.19
CA ARG A 355 -33.12 -21.74 -0.71
C ARG A 355 -32.68 -23.15 -1.13
N ASP A 356 -32.42 -23.30 -2.42
CA ASP A 356 -32.07 -24.51 -3.18
C ASP A 356 -30.90 -24.16 -4.13
N LEU A 357 -29.71 -23.97 -3.54
CA LEU A 357 -28.55 -23.31 -4.17
C LEU A 357 -28.10 -23.95 -5.50
N ASP A 358 -27.89 -25.26 -5.55
CA ASP A 358 -27.51 -25.96 -6.78
C ASP A 358 -28.68 -26.17 -7.78
N ASN A 359 -29.91 -25.87 -7.34
CA ASN A 359 -31.16 -26.01 -8.07
C ASN A 359 -31.51 -27.45 -8.52
N ASP A 360 -31.10 -28.47 -7.75
CA ASP A 360 -31.47 -29.89 -7.88
C ASP A 360 -32.97 -30.14 -7.58
N GLY A 361 -33.52 -29.42 -6.60
CA GLY A 361 -34.89 -29.61 -6.11
C GLY A 361 -35.02 -30.24 -4.72
N ASP A 362 -33.93 -30.48 -3.99
CA ASP A 362 -33.90 -30.79 -2.55
C ASP A 362 -33.21 -29.60 -1.81
N PRO A 363 -33.93 -28.77 -1.01
CA PRO A 363 -33.39 -27.51 -0.48
C PRO A 363 -32.30 -27.70 0.61
N ASP A 364 -31.33 -26.77 0.69
CA ASP A 364 -30.10 -26.79 1.54
C ASP A 364 -30.32 -27.34 2.96
N VAL A 365 -31.42 -26.93 3.60
CA VAL A 365 -31.77 -27.35 4.97
C VAL A 365 -31.96 -28.87 5.13
N THR A 366 -32.04 -29.58 4.00
CA THR A 366 -32.18 -31.02 3.88
C THR A 366 -31.23 -31.66 2.87
N ASP A 367 -30.52 -30.90 2.05
CA ASP A 367 -29.56 -31.47 1.12
C ASP A 367 -28.31 -32.00 1.85
N PRO A 368 -27.57 -32.97 1.26
CA PRO A 368 -26.25 -33.37 1.70
C PRO A 368 -25.08 -32.92 0.80
N ASP A 369 -25.30 -32.03 -0.17
CA ASP A 369 -24.42 -31.63 -1.30
C ASP A 369 -24.86 -30.21 -1.81
N ASP A 370 -24.95 -29.22 -0.89
CA ASP A 370 -25.61 -27.90 -1.09
C ASP A 370 -25.24 -27.14 -2.40
N ASP A 371 -24.01 -27.27 -2.93
CA ASP A 371 -23.53 -26.58 -4.15
C ASP A 371 -23.50 -27.46 -5.43
N GLY A 372 -23.81 -28.75 -5.30
CA GLY A 372 -23.84 -29.72 -6.39
C GLY A 372 -22.47 -30.10 -7.00
N ASP A 373 -21.34 -29.79 -6.35
CA ASP A 373 -19.99 -30.17 -6.84
C ASP A 373 -19.76 -31.70 -6.81
N GLY A 374 -20.49 -32.41 -5.93
CA GLY A 374 -20.45 -33.86 -5.75
C GLY A 374 -19.59 -34.34 -4.57
N VAL A 375 -19.11 -33.41 -3.74
CA VAL A 375 -18.64 -33.63 -2.37
C VAL A 375 -19.88 -33.58 -1.47
N ARG A 376 -19.81 -33.10 -0.24
CA ARG A 376 -20.89 -33.15 0.75
C ARG A 376 -20.52 -32.20 1.85
N ASP A 377 -21.46 -31.38 2.28
CA ASP A 377 -21.26 -30.42 3.38
C ASP A 377 -20.75 -31.08 4.67
N SER A 378 -21.02 -32.36 4.89
CA SER A 378 -20.49 -33.14 6.03
C SER A 378 -19.01 -33.56 5.91
N VAL A 379 -18.45 -33.52 4.71
CA VAL A 379 -17.04 -33.79 4.37
C VAL A 379 -16.27 -32.47 4.27
N GLU A 380 -16.88 -31.45 3.69
CA GLU A 380 -16.29 -30.11 3.48
C GLU A 380 -16.15 -29.35 4.79
N ARG A 381 -17.20 -29.32 5.62
CA ARG A 381 -17.11 -28.88 7.04
C ARG A 381 -16.19 -29.73 7.93
N GLN A 382 -15.65 -30.84 7.41
CA GLN A 382 -14.59 -31.62 8.06
C GLN A 382 -13.21 -31.39 7.44
N ALA A 383 -13.14 -30.79 6.25
CA ALA A 383 -11.93 -30.48 5.51
C ALA A 383 -11.59 -28.97 5.48
N GLY A 384 -12.47 -28.12 6.00
CA GLY A 384 -12.27 -26.66 6.02
C GLY A 384 -12.71 -25.96 4.73
N SER A 385 -13.41 -26.64 3.82
CA SER A 385 -13.88 -26.05 2.56
C SER A 385 -15.37 -25.69 2.62
N ASN A 386 -15.82 -24.78 1.75
CA ASN A 386 -17.14 -24.18 1.78
C ASN A 386 -18.18 -25.02 1.00
N PRO A 387 -19.19 -25.62 1.65
CA PRO A 387 -20.22 -26.41 0.96
C PRO A 387 -21.18 -25.63 0.07
N ARG A 388 -21.03 -24.30 0.00
CA ARG A 388 -21.89 -23.38 -0.76
C ARG A 388 -21.14 -22.73 -1.92
N ASP A 389 -19.92 -23.18 -2.20
CA ASP A 389 -19.13 -22.73 -3.33
C ASP A 389 -18.49 -23.93 -4.03
N ALA A 390 -19.00 -24.24 -5.22
CA ALA A 390 -18.52 -25.34 -6.07
C ALA A 390 -17.07 -25.15 -6.59
N ALA A 391 -16.40 -24.03 -6.27
CA ALA A 391 -14.95 -23.88 -6.41
C ALA A 391 -14.16 -24.32 -5.15
N SER A 392 -14.75 -24.19 -3.95
CA SER A 392 -14.18 -24.54 -2.64
C SER A 392 -14.19 -26.04 -2.36
N THR A 393 -13.51 -26.81 -3.21
CA THR A 393 -13.43 -28.27 -3.05
C THR A 393 -12.34 -28.67 -2.04
N PRO A 394 -12.52 -29.71 -1.20
CA PRO A 394 -11.49 -30.17 -0.28
C PRO A 394 -10.19 -30.53 -0.99
N GLY A 395 -9.09 -29.86 -0.59
CA GLY A 395 -7.74 -30.07 -1.10
C GLY A 395 -7.43 -31.55 -1.29
N ALA A 396 -7.23 -31.97 -2.55
CA ALA A 396 -7.38 -33.36 -2.96
C ALA A 396 -6.48 -34.32 -2.18
N ILE A 397 -7.05 -34.98 -1.15
CA ILE A 397 -6.31 -35.82 -0.20
C ILE A 397 -5.48 -36.84 -0.99
N SER A 398 -4.15 -36.62 -1.01
CA SER A 398 -3.23 -37.43 -1.79
C SER A 398 -3.16 -38.82 -1.20
N THR A 399 -4.07 -39.69 -1.65
CA THR A 399 -4.16 -41.10 -1.27
C THR A 399 -3.05 -41.89 -1.96
N ALA A 400 -1.81 -41.53 -1.61
CA ALA A 400 -0.61 -42.28 -1.92
C ALA A 400 -0.84 -43.77 -1.55
N PRO A 401 -0.65 -44.71 -2.48
CA PRO A 401 -1.12 -46.09 -2.32
C PRO A 401 -0.24 -46.85 -1.31
N GLY A 402 -0.54 -46.68 -0.01
CA GLY A 402 0.52 -46.72 1.00
C GLY A 402 0.35 -47.55 2.29
N ARG A 403 -0.86 -47.95 2.74
CA ARG A 403 -1.01 -49.03 3.76
C ARG A 403 -2.46 -49.43 4.07
N GLU A 404 -2.84 -50.66 3.73
CA GLU A 404 -3.96 -51.33 4.39
C GLU A 404 -3.66 -51.52 5.88
N THR A 405 -4.42 -50.86 6.76
CA THR A 405 -4.51 -51.22 8.18
C THR A 405 -5.93 -51.68 8.49
N ALA A 406 -6.18 -52.98 8.29
CA ALA A 406 -7.53 -53.54 8.34
C ALA A 406 -8.11 -53.63 9.77
N ILE A 407 -9.08 -52.77 10.06
CA ILE A 407 -10.14 -52.91 11.07
C ILE A 407 -11.38 -52.17 10.54
N GLY A 408 -12.59 -52.73 10.45
CA GLY A 408 -13.06 -54.04 10.89
C GLY A 408 -14.54 -54.04 11.21
N GLY A 409 -15.42 -53.69 10.26
CA GLY A 409 -16.88 -53.70 10.46
C GLY A 409 -17.61 -53.02 9.31
N GLY A 410 -18.16 -53.78 8.37
CA GLY A 410 -18.65 -53.22 7.10
C GLY A 410 -20.16 -53.05 6.99
N VAL A 411 -20.56 -52.15 6.09
CA VAL A 411 -21.79 -52.25 5.29
C VAL A 411 -21.38 -52.06 3.83
N SER A 412 -21.76 -52.99 2.96
CA SER A 412 -21.40 -52.93 1.54
C SER A 412 -22.52 -52.26 0.75
N VAL A 413 -22.27 -51.06 0.22
CA VAL A 413 -23.11 -50.48 -0.83
C VAL A 413 -22.48 -50.82 -2.18
N THR A 414 -23.11 -51.72 -2.91
CA THR A 414 -22.79 -52.00 -4.33
C THR A 414 -24.05 -51.86 -5.16
N ALA A 415 -24.17 -50.71 -5.82
CA ALA A 415 -25.18 -50.37 -6.80
C ALA A 415 -24.46 -49.58 -7.91
N LEU A 416 -24.30 -50.11 -9.12
CA LEU A 416 -25.28 -50.19 -10.22
C LEU A 416 -25.16 -49.00 -11.19
N ILE A 417 -24.14 -49.03 -12.06
CA ILE A 417 -24.21 -48.32 -13.34
C ILE A 417 -24.74 -49.30 -14.40
N ALA A 418 -26.00 -49.13 -14.78
CA ALA A 418 -26.62 -49.89 -15.85
C ALA A 418 -27.73 -49.09 -16.54
N SER A 419 -27.40 -48.41 -17.65
CA SER A 419 -28.27 -48.10 -18.80
C SER A 419 -27.54 -47.16 -19.78
N LEU A 420 -27.95 -46.97 -21.03
CA LEU A 420 -28.54 -47.87 -22.04
C LEU A 420 -28.56 -47.03 -23.33
N LEU A 421 -28.05 -47.53 -24.47
CA LEU A 421 -28.44 -46.96 -25.76
C LEU A 421 -29.01 -48.03 -26.69
N ALA A 422 -30.27 -47.84 -27.07
CA ALA A 422 -31.08 -48.84 -27.74
C ALA A 422 -30.73 -48.96 -29.24
N GLY A 423 -30.75 -50.19 -29.76
CA GLY A 423 -30.59 -50.44 -31.19
C GLY A 423 -31.92 -50.70 -31.90
N LEU A 424 -31.95 -50.52 -33.23
CA LEU A 424 -32.92 -51.19 -34.09
C LEU A 424 -32.41 -51.38 -35.54
N LEU A 425 -32.43 -52.65 -35.98
CA LEU A 425 -32.48 -53.21 -37.35
C LEU A 425 -31.89 -52.44 -38.55
N GLY A 426 -31.13 -53.15 -39.42
CA GLY A 426 -31.26 -52.84 -40.87
C GLY A 426 -30.26 -53.30 -41.94
N GLY A 427 -29.77 -54.54 -41.96
CA GLY A 427 -29.53 -55.30 -43.21
C GLY A 427 -28.48 -54.89 -44.29
N LEU A 428 -27.87 -55.96 -44.85
CA LEU A 428 -27.43 -56.14 -46.25
C LEU A 428 -26.01 -55.74 -46.74
N ILE A 429 -25.41 -56.70 -47.48
CA ILE A 429 -24.29 -56.59 -48.47
C ILE A 429 -22.88 -56.33 -47.88
N GLY A 430 -22.08 -57.39 -47.67
CA GLY A 430 -21.00 -57.76 -48.61
C GLY A 430 -19.63 -57.70 -47.90
N VAL A 431 -18.53 -58.34 -48.30
CA VAL A 431 -18.20 -59.21 -49.45
C VAL A 431 -17.26 -60.33 -48.97
N ARG A 432 -17.25 -61.47 -49.68
CA ARG A 432 -16.32 -62.61 -49.49
C ARG A 432 -14.85 -62.20 -49.39
N LEU A 433 -14.09 -62.88 -48.54
CA LEU A 433 -12.81 -63.49 -48.97
C LEU A 433 -12.67 -64.91 -48.38
N PHE A 434 -11.72 -65.71 -48.90
CA PHE A 434 -11.81 -67.16 -48.97
C PHE A 434 -10.44 -67.83 -48.79
N ARG A 435 -10.40 -69.07 -48.20
CA ARG A 435 -9.22 -69.96 -47.96
C ARG A 435 -8.30 -69.57 -46.79
N ARG A 436 -7.57 -70.50 -46.14
CA ARG A 436 -7.42 -72.00 -46.22
C ARG A 436 -7.15 -72.50 -44.77
N HIS A 437 -7.56 -73.70 -44.33
CA HIS A 437 -6.84 -75.00 -44.45
C HIS A 437 -5.40 -74.89 -43.87
N ASP A 438 -4.92 -75.71 -42.93
CA ASP A 438 -5.21 -77.11 -42.53
C ASP A 438 -5.18 -77.22 -40.97
N GLY A 439 -5.61 -78.30 -40.30
CA GLY A 439 -6.18 -79.58 -40.73
C GLY A 439 -6.37 -80.53 -39.53
#